data_AF-A0A817NF62-F1
#
_entry.id   AF-A0A817NF62-F1
#
_cell.length_a   1.000
_cell.length_b   1.000
_cell.length_c   1.000
_cell.angle_alpha   90.00
_cell.angle_beta   90.00
_cell.angle_gamma   90.00
#
_symmetry.space_group_name_H-M   'P 1'
#
loop_
_entity.id
_entity.type
_entity.pdbx_description
1 polymer ?
#
loop_
_entity_poly.entity_id
_entity_poly.type
_entity_poly.pdbx_seq_one_letter_code
_entity_poly.pdbx_strand_id
1 'polypeptide(L)'
;LPHLISNPQVGKDIVLCHNDPYAPNVIFNAEQKSVSLIDFDYTDLNFSLFDVASHFAGYCFLDKVDISMYPTHEEQKRWLTVYFRARGMDESLSNDTTCRLIDQFSAVVHLMRGLWSLLQAHISTLTFDFIKHGKIHFGYYQKMRQSLFD
;
A
#
# COMPACT_ATOMS: atom_id res chain seq x y z
N LEU A 1 -11.54 -13.94 -8.82
CA LEU A 1 -10.36 -13.12 -9.20
C LEU A 1 -9.15 -13.87 -9.77
N PRO A 2 -8.91 -15.19 -9.57
CA PRO A 2 -7.74 -15.89 -10.16
C PRO A 2 -7.67 -15.94 -11.70
N HIS A 3 -8.61 -15.32 -12.41
CA HIS A 3 -8.75 -15.41 -13.87
C HIS A 3 -8.84 -14.04 -14.57
N LEU A 4 -8.67 -12.93 -13.84
CA LEU A 4 -8.82 -11.59 -14.46
C LEU A 4 -7.58 -11.14 -15.24
N ILE A 5 -6.41 -11.71 -14.96
CA ILE A 5 -5.20 -11.44 -15.73
C ILE A 5 -4.60 -12.77 -16.19
N SER A 6 -4.63 -13.02 -17.49
CA SER A 6 -3.82 -14.05 -18.11
C SER A 6 -2.36 -13.58 -18.11
N ASN A 7 -1.47 -14.28 -17.41
CA ASN A 7 -0.03 -13.99 -17.28
C ASN A 7 0.32 -12.69 -16.51
N PRO A 8 0.13 -12.67 -15.17
CA PRO A 8 0.51 -11.52 -14.36
C PRO A 8 2.02 -11.23 -14.46
N GLN A 9 2.36 -9.97 -14.72
CA GLN A 9 3.74 -9.48 -14.71
C GLN A 9 3.96 -8.57 -13.50
N VAL A 10 4.84 -8.97 -12.59
CA VAL A 10 5.14 -8.24 -11.36
C VAL A 10 5.47 -6.78 -11.66
N GLY A 11 4.74 -5.87 -11.02
CA GLY A 11 4.91 -4.43 -11.14
C GLY A 11 4.26 -3.81 -12.38
N LYS A 12 3.57 -4.61 -13.20
CA LYS A 12 2.85 -4.13 -14.40
C LYS A 12 1.41 -4.65 -14.48
N ASP A 13 1.05 -5.62 -13.66
CA ASP A 13 -0.26 -6.26 -13.68
C ASP A 13 -1.32 -5.39 -13.01
N ILE A 14 -2.36 -5.05 -13.78
CA ILE A 14 -3.49 -4.22 -13.34
C ILE A 14 -4.62 -5.12 -12.87
N VAL A 15 -4.84 -5.17 -11.56
CA VAL A 15 -5.89 -5.95 -10.88
C VAL A 15 -6.92 -5.02 -10.25
N LEU A 16 -8.03 -5.59 -9.76
CA LEU A 16 -8.89 -4.88 -8.82
C LEU A 16 -8.13 -4.70 -7.49
N CYS A 17 -7.83 -3.46 -7.12
CA CYS A 17 -7.13 -3.09 -5.89
C CYS A 17 -8.09 -2.39 -4.92
N HIS A 18 -7.86 -2.55 -3.62
CA HIS A 18 -8.58 -1.80 -2.61
C HIS A 18 -8.16 -0.31 -2.59
N ASN A 19 -6.89 -0.05 -2.91
CA ASN A 19 -6.21 1.25 -2.89
C ASN A 19 -6.05 1.91 -1.51
N ASP A 20 -6.69 1.37 -0.47
CA ASP A 20 -6.52 1.79 0.93
C ASP A 20 -6.53 0.64 1.96
N PRO A 21 -5.72 -0.42 1.78
CA PRO A 21 -5.76 -1.61 2.64
C PRO A 21 -4.90 -1.45 3.92
N TYR A 22 -5.07 -0.37 4.68
CA TYR A 22 -4.37 -0.15 5.95
C TYR A 22 -5.16 -0.69 7.15
N ALA A 23 -4.52 -0.80 8.32
CA ALA A 23 -5.03 -1.57 9.45
C ALA A 23 -6.50 -1.31 9.87
N PRO A 24 -7.02 -0.07 9.87
CA PRO A 24 -8.43 0.20 10.18
C PRO A 24 -9.43 -0.45 9.22
N ASN A 25 -9.01 -0.75 7.98
CA ASN A 25 -9.84 -1.40 6.97
C ASN A 25 -9.68 -2.94 6.95
N VAL A 26 -8.95 -3.49 7.93
CA VAL A 26 -8.70 -4.94 8.07
C VAL A 26 -9.36 -5.45 9.36
N ILE A 27 -10.40 -6.26 9.21
CA ILE A 27 -11.14 -6.82 10.33
C ILE A 27 -10.71 -8.26 10.56
N PHE A 28 -10.17 -8.54 11.74
CA PHE A 28 -9.86 -9.90 12.19
C PHE A 28 -10.99 -10.46 13.04
N ASN A 29 -11.60 -11.57 12.59
CA ASN A 29 -12.53 -12.35 13.37
C ASN A 29 -11.79 -13.50 14.07
N ALA A 30 -11.58 -13.36 15.38
CA ALA A 30 -10.85 -14.34 16.18
C ALA A 30 -11.56 -15.70 16.29
N GLU A 31 -12.90 -15.72 16.33
CA GLU A 31 -13.69 -16.95 16.43
C GLU A 31 -13.57 -17.79 15.15
N GLN A 32 -13.68 -17.12 14.00
CA GLN A 32 -13.60 -17.77 12.68
C GLN A 32 -12.16 -17.89 12.15
N LYS A 33 -11.18 -17.29 12.84
CA LYS A 33 -9.78 -17.14 12.38
C LYS A 33 -9.70 -16.60 10.96
N SER A 34 -10.55 -15.64 10.64
CA SER A 34 -10.68 -15.06 9.30
C SER A 34 -10.33 -13.58 9.30
N VAL A 35 -9.86 -13.10 8.16
CA VAL A 35 -9.59 -11.69 7.90
C VAL A 35 -10.52 -11.23 6.79
N SER A 36 -11.15 -10.08 6.98
CA SER A 36 -12.00 -9.43 5.97
C SER A 36 -11.53 -7.99 5.76
N LEU A 37 -11.61 -7.53 4.51
CA LEU A 37 -11.41 -6.12 4.16
C LEU A 37 -12.77 -5.43 4.13
N ILE A 38 -12.79 -4.14 4.47
CA ILE A 38 -13.97 -3.27 4.46
C ILE A 38 -13.60 -1.90 3.86
N ASP A 39 -14.59 -1.04 3.63
CA ASP A 39 -14.37 0.34 3.15
C ASP A 39 -13.69 0.42 1.77
N PHE A 40 -14.44 -0.02 0.75
CA PHE A 40 -13.98 -0.12 -0.64
C PHE A 40 -14.16 1.19 -1.43
N ASP A 41 -14.27 2.34 -0.77
CA ASP A 41 -14.60 3.63 -1.42
C ASP A 41 -13.59 4.08 -2.49
N TYR A 42 -12.33 3.63 -2.37
CA TYR A 42 -11.26 3.91 -3.34
C TYR A 42 -10.97 2.75 -4.30
N THR A 43 -11.80 1.70 -4.29
CA THR A 43 -11.54 0.49 -5.06
C THR A 43 -11.61 0.75 -6.56
N ASP A 44 -10.54 0.40 -7.27
CA ASP A 44 -10.45 0.56 -8.71
C ASP A 44 -9.39 -0.38 -9.29
N LEU A 45 -9.30 -0.45 -10.62
CA LEU A 45 -8.22 -1.10 -11.34
C LEU A 45 -6.92 -0.34 -11.14
N ASN A 46 -5.92 -1.02 -10.57
CA ASN A 46 -4.60 -0.44 -10.33
C ASN A 46 -3.52 -1.52 -10.35
N PHE A 47 -2.24 -1.13 -10.29
CA PHE A 47 -1.12 -2.05 -10.19
C PHE A 47 -1.22 -2.86 -8.89
N SER A 48 -1.03 -4.16 -8.97
CA SER A 48 -1.14 -5.02 -7.79
C SER A 48 -0.15 -4.64 -6.68
N LEU A 49 1.07 -4.24 -7.07
CA LEU A 49 2.10 -3.79 -6.13
C LEU A 49 1.81 -2.41 -5.52
N PHE A 50 0.95 -1.59 -6.13
CA PHE A 50 0.50 -0.35 -5.50
C PHE A 50 -0.32 -0.66 -4.23
N ASP A 51 -1.19 -1.66 -4.28
CA ASP A 51 -2.02 -2.03 -3.13
C ASP A 51 -1.16 -2.63 -2.00
N VAL A 52 -0.14 -3.42 -2.36
CA VAL A 52 0.87 -3.94 -1.43
C VAL A 52 1.67 -2.78 -0.81
N ALA A 53 2.12 -1.83 -1.62
CA ALA A 53 2.82 -0.64 -1.12
C ALA A 53 1.94 0.21 -0.21
N SER A 54 0.64 0.36 -0.53
CA SER A 54 -0.32 1.09 0.29
C SER A 54 -0.53 0.42 1.65
N HIS A 55 -0.62 -0.92 1.67
CA HIS A 55 -0.66 -1.71 2.88
C HIS A 55 0.58 -1.48 3.77
N PHE A 56 1.79 -1.61 3.20
CA PHE A 56 3.04 -1.42 3.93
C PHE A 56 3.25 0.02 4.40
N ALA A 57 2.94 1.00 3.55
CA ALA A 57 2.98 2.41 3.96
C ALA A 57 2.04 2.68 5.13
N GLY A 58 0.91 1.95 5.23
CA GLY A 58 -0.02 2.02 6.36
C GLY A 58 0.57 1.61 7.71
N TYR A 59 1.63 0.79 7.75
CA TYR A 59 2.25 0.36 9.02
C TYR A 59 2.83 1.54 9.80
N CYS A 60 3.23 2.59 9.08
CA CYS A 60 3.77 3.81 9.67
C CYS A 60 2.71 4.76 10.23
N PHE A 61 1.41 4.49 10.02
CA PHE A 61 0.29 5.40 10.32
C PHE A 61 -0.79 4.68 11.15
N LEU A 62 -0.36 4.01 12.22
CA LEU A 62 -1.25 3.47 13.26
C LEU A 62 -1.56 4.58 14.28
N ASP A 63 -1.46 4.30 15.58
CA ASP A 63 -1.77 5.27 16.64
C ASP A 63 -0.86 6.52 16.61
N LYS A 64 0.39 6.34 16.19
CA LYS A 64 1.38 7.40 16.03
C LYS A 64 2.11 7.19 14.71
N VAL A 65 2.56 8.30 14.12
CA VAL A 65 3.40 8.23 12.92
C VAL A 65 4.80 7.74 13.32
N ASP A 66 5.16 6.55 12.85
CA ASP A 66 6.47 5.92 13.11
C ASP A 66 7.00 5.26 11.83
N ILE A 67 8.08 5.82 11.29
CA ILE A 67 8.68 5.36 10.03
C ILE A 67 9.40 4.03 10.20
N SER A 68 9.90 3.76 11.41
CA SER A 68 10.65 2.53 11.69
C SER A 68 9.77 1.28 11.55
N MET A 69 8.44 1.46 11.51
CA MET A 69 7.46 0.42 11.26
C MET A 69 7.31 0.02 9.79
N TYR A 70 7.89 0.77 8.84
CA TYR A 70 7.89 0.36 7.45
C TYR A 70 8.68 -0.95 7.31
N PRO A 71 8.13 -1.98 6.64
CA PRO A 71 8.75 -3.29 6.60
C PRO A 71 10.09 -3.26 5.87
N THR A 72 11.09 -3.87 6.49
CA THR A 72 12.39 -4.16 5.87
C THR A 72 12.22 -5.06 4.65
N HIS A 73 13.19 -5.08 3.73
CA HIS A 73 13.11 -5.99 2.56
C HIS A 73 12.96 -7.46 2.96
N GLU A 74 13.51 -7.88 4.09
CA GLU A 74 13.30 -9.24 4.64
C GLU A 74 11.84 -9.48 5.07
N GLU A 75 11.19 -8.50 5.68
CA GLU A 75 9.76 -8.57 6.01
C GLU A 75 8.88 -8.53 4.75
N GLN A 76 9.19 -7.65 3.81
CA GLN A 76 8.50 -7.57 2.53
C GLN A 76 8.57 -8.89 1.76
N LYS A 77 9.77 -9.51 1.65
CA LYS A 77 9.94 -10.81 0.98
C LYS A 77 9.12 -11.92 1.64
N ARG A 78 9.09 -11.97 2.98
CA ARG A 78 8.26 -12.94 3.72
C ARG A 78 6.78 -12.76 3.43
N TRP A 79 6.29 -11.52 3.40
CA TRP A 79 4.90 -11.22 3.07
C TRP A 79 4.58 -11.55 1.59
N LEU A 80 5.47 -11.17 0.67
CA LEU A 80 5.34 -11.42 -0.76
C LEU A 80 5.31 -12.90 -1.12
N THR A 81 6.04 -13.74 -0.37
CA THR A 81 6.03 -15.19 -0.56
C THR A 81 4.61 -15.75 -0.37
N VAL A 82 3.92 -15.30 0.68
CA VAL A 82 2.52 -15.70 0.93
C VAL A 82 1.59 -15.11 -0.12
N TYR A 83 1.78 -13.84 -0.49
CA TYR A 83 0.98 -13.15 -1.50
C TYR A 83 1.07 -13.83 -2.88
N PHE A 84 2.28 -14.09 -3.39
CA PHE A 84 2.47 -14.74 -4.69
C PHE A 84 1.96 -16.18 -4.68
N ARG A 85 2.19 -16.94 -3.60
CA ARG A 85 1.59 -18.28 -3.44
C ARG A 85 0.06 -18.22 -3.52
N ALA A 86 -0.58 -17.29 -2.81
CA ALA A 86 -2.03 -17.11 -2.84
C ALA A 86 -2.54 -16.68 -4.23
N ARG A 87 -1.72 -16.00 -5.02
CA ARG A 87 -2.01 -15.64 -6.42
C ARG A 87 -1.68 -16.74 -7.44
N GLY A 88 -1.13 -17.88 -7.02
CA GLY A 88 -0.69 -18.93 -7.94
C GLY A 88 0.52 -18.53 -8.79
N MET A 89 1.35 -17.62 -8.29
CA MET A 89 2.57 -17.12 -8.93
C MET A 89 3.81 -17.76 -8.29
N ASP A 90 4.94 -17.71 -9.00
CA ASP A 90 6.22 -18.22 -8.49
C ASP A 90 6.69 -17.41 -7.26
N GLU A 91 6.98 -18.10 -6.16
CA GLU A 91 7.47 -17.50 -4.91
C GLU A 91 8.85 -16.86 -5.09
N SER A 92 9.65 -17.28 -6.08
CA SER A 92 10.95 -16.68 -6.42
C SER A 92 10.88 -15.21 -6.83
N LEU A 93 9.67 -14.73 -7.17
CA LEU A 93 9.37 -13.32 -7.40
C LEU A 93 9.47 -12.47 -6.12
N SER A 94 9.54 -13.11 -4.95
CA SER A 94 9.80 -12.47 -3.64
C SER A 94 11.28 -12.14 -3.48
N ASN A 95 11.76 -11.17 -4.26
CA ASN A 95 13.18 -10.80 -4.33
C ASN A 95 13.37 -9.29 -4.20
N ASP A 96 14.63 -8.85 -4.06
CA ASP A 96 14.95 -7.44 -3.80
C ASP A 96 14.55 -6.51 -4.96
N THR A 97 14.42 -7.03 -6.20
CA THR A 97 13.90 -6.23 -7.32
C THR A 97 12.43 -5.89 -7.10
N THR A 98 11.62 -6.85 -6.66
CA THR A 98 10.22 -6.62 -6.30
C THR A 98 10.09 -5.67 -5.11
N CYS A 99 10.94 -5.81 -4.09
CA CYS A 99 10.95 -4.89 -2.95
C CYS A 99 11.28 -3.45 -3.38
N ARG A 100 12.26 -3.24 -4.26
CA ARG A 100 12.55 -1.91 -4.81
C ARG A 100 11.36 -1.30 -5.59
N LEU A 101 10.65 -2.12 -6.36
CA LEU A 101 9.41 -1.68 -7.04
C LEU A 101 8.33 -1.27 -6.03
N ILE A 102 8.19 -2.01 -4.93
CA ILE A 102 7.24 -1.66 -3.85
C ILE A 102 7.65 -0.34 -3.21
N ASP A 103 8.93 -0.12 -2.93
CA ASP A 103 9.41 1.15 -2.37
C ASP A 103 9.16 2.33 -3.34
N GLN A 104 9.30 2.11 -4.64
CA GLN A 104 8.88 3.08 -5.66
C GLN A 104 7.37 3.36 -5.57
N PHE A 105 6.53 2.32 -5.56
CA PHE A 105 5.08 2.50 -5.39
C PHE A 105 4.71 3.20 -4.07
N SER A 106 5.43 2.93 -2.97
CA SER A 106 5.23 3.61 -1.69
C SER A 106 5.46 5.11 -1.81
N ALA A 107 6.45 5.56 -2.60
CA ALA A 107 6.62 6.98 -2.90
C ALA A 107 5.37 7.57 -3.57
N VAL A 108 4.79 6.85 -4.54
CA VAL A 108 3.54 7.27 -5.21
C VAL A 108 2.35 7.27 -4.24
N VAL A 109 2.23 6.28 -3.36
CA VAL A 109 1.21 6.23 -2.30
C VAL A 109 1.30 7.47 -1.41
N HIS A 110 2.51 7.85 -0.97
CA HIS A 110 2.69 9.06 -0.17
C HIS A 110 2.31 10.33 -0.94
N LEU A 111 2.65 10.41 -2.24
CA LEU A 111 2.21 11.53 -3.07
C LEU A 111 0.68 11.62 -3.14
N MET A 112 0.01 10.50 -3.40
CA MET A 112 -1.45 10.40 -3.50
C MET A 112 -2.14 10.79 -2.19
N ARG A 113 -1.70 10.22 -1.06
CA ARG A 113 -2.24 10.57 0.28
C ARG A 113 -1.96 12.02 0.65
N GLY A 114 -0.81 12.57 0.26
CA GLY A 114 -0.49 13.99 0.43
C GLY A 114 -1.48 14.89 -0.32
N LEU A 115 -1.73 14.60 -1.59
CA LEU A 115 -2.69 15.34 -2.43
C LEU A 115 -4.12 15.20 -1.90
N TRP A 116 -4.54 13.98 -1.55
CA TRP A 116 -5.83 13.73 -0.91
C TRP A 116 -6.01 14.57 0.35
N SER A 117 -4.97 14.68 1.18
CA SER A 117 -5.02 15.47 2.40
C SER A 117 -5.20 16.96 2.12
N LEU A 118 -4.49 17.52 1.14
CA LEU A 118 -4.66 18.93 0.78
C LEU A 118 -6.07 19.21 0.27
N LEU A 119 -6.64 18.31 -0.52
CA LEU A 119 -8.01 18.43 -0.99
C LEU A 119 -8.99 18.41 0.20
N GLN A 120 -8.84 17.43 1.10
CA GLN A 120 -9.68 17.30 2.30
C GLN A 120 -9.56 18.50 3.25
N ALA A 121 -8.40 19.14 3.34
CA ALA A 121 -8.25 20.37 4.11
C ALA A 121 -9.15 21.51 3.61
N HIS A 122 -9.59 21.46 2.36
CA HIS A 122 -10.50 22.44 1.77
C HIS A 122 -11.97 21.99 1.81
N ILE A 123 -12.24 20.70 1.60
CA ILE A 123 -13.62 20.21 1.37
C ILE A 123 -14.22 19.45 2.55
N SER A 124 -13.41 18.99 3.50
CA SER A 124 -13.89 18.14 4.60
C SER A 124 -14.52 18.95 5.72
N THR A 125 -15.54 18.38 6.36
CA THR A 125 -16.14 18.92 7.59
C THR A 125 -15.56 18.28 8.86
N LEU A 126 -14.63 17.34 8.72
CA LEU A 126 -14.00 16.64 9.85
C LEU A 126 -13.00 17.54 10.58
N THR A 127 -12.85 17.35 11.89
CA THR A 127 -11.88 18.08 12.73
C THR A 127 -10.47 17.50 12.67
N PHE A 128 -10.14 16.78 11.60
CA PHE A 128 -8.82 16.17 11.40
C PHE A 128 -7.84 17.19 10.82
N ASP A 129 -6.58 17.18 11.28
CA ASP A 129 -5.53 18.09 10.79
C ASP A 129 -4.96 17.60 9.45
N PHE A 130 -5.74 17.80 8.40
CA PHE A 130 -5.39 17.41 7.03
C PHE A 130 -4.12 18.10 6.52
N ILE A 131 -3.84 19.33 6.94
CA ILE A 131 -2.62 20.04 6.51
C ILE A 131 -1.39 19.38 7.11
N LYS A 132 -1.39 19.06 8.40
CA LYS A 132 -0.29 18.34 9.03
C LYS A 132 -0.12 16.95 8.43
N HIS A 133 -1.21 16.22 8.21
CA HIS A 133 -1.18 14.91 7.56
C HIS A 133 -0.57 15.00 6.15
N GLY A 134 -1.02 15.95 5.33
CA GLY A 134 -0.47 16.19 4.00
C GLY A 134 1.02 16.50 4.02
N LYS A 135 1.47 17.39 4.92
CA LYS A 135 2.91 17.71 5.10
C LYS A 135 3.76 16.48 5.42
N ILE A 136 3.26 15.59 6.28
CA ILE A 136 3.95 14.34 6.63
C ILE A 136 4.12 13.48 5.37
N HIS A 137 3.04 13.26 4.62
CA HIS A 137 3.07 12.46 3.39
C HIS A 137 3.98 13.06 2.31
N PHE A 138 3.91 14.36 2.05
CA PHE A 138 4.83 15.00 1.09
C PHE A 138 6.29 14.92 1.54
N GLY A 139 6.55 15.00 2.85
CA GLY A 139 7.90 14.81 3.39
C GLY A 139 8.45 13.42 3.07
N TYR A 140 7.64 12.37 3.16
CA TYR A 140 8.06 11.02 2.77
C TYR A 140 8.23 10.87 1.28
N TYR A 141 7.29 11.36 0.49
CA TYR A 141 7.44 11.39 -0.96
C TYR A 141 8.75 12.07 -1.36
N GLN A 142 9.09 13.23 -0.78
CA GLN A 142 10.35 13.92 -1.08
C GLN A 142 11.61 13.10 -0.76
N LYS A 143 11.59 12.29 0.30
CA LYS A 143 12.71 11.40 0.64
C LYS A 143 12.83 10.21 -0.31
N MET A 144 11.70 9.69 -0.78
CA MET A 144 11.64 8.46 -1.58
C MET A 144 11.67 8.73 -3.08
N ARG A 145 11.27 9.92 -3.55
CA ARG A 145 11.06 10.23 -4.97
C ARG A 145 12.25 9.91 -5.88
N GLN A 146 13.47 9.92 -5.36
CA GLN A 146 14.65 9.63 -6.17
C GLN A 146 14.61 8.19 -6.70
N SER A 147 14.11 7.26 -5.88
CA SER A 147 14.00 5.85 -6.30
C SER A 147 13.07 5.64 -7.48
N LEU A 148 12.15 6.57 -7.78
CA LEU A 148 11.25 6.49 -8.93
C LEU A 148 11.98 6.66 -10.27
N PHE A 149 13.17 7.24 -10.26
CA PHE A 149 13.94 7.59 -11.46
C PHE A 149 15.25 6.81 -11.60
N ASP A 150 15.53 5.92 -10.64
CA ASP A 150 16.68 5.02 -10.61
C ASP A 150 16.32 3.67 -11.25
#